data_AF-A0A7S0L498-F1
#
_entry.id   AF-A0A7S0L498-F1
#
_cell.length_a   1.000
_cell.length_b   1.000
_cell.length_c   1.000
_cell.angle_alpha   90.00
_cell.angle_beta   90.00
_cell.angle_gamma   90.00
#
_symmetry.space_group_name_H-M   'P 1'
#
loop_
_entity.id
_entity.type
_entity.pdbx_description
1 polymer ?
#
loop_
_entity_poly.entity_id
_entity_poly.type
_entity_poly.pdbx_seq_one_letter_code
_entity_poly.pdbx_strand_id
1 'polypeptide(L)'
;PKSMPVSLLACLCSALAATTGRAVTDLTVYHVNPLHEGVLPINMDTADINGDVFFDLQSKTAPIVCAQADQKMSSDCTNEEVIDPDLVVSKVTLHLNPSYGFGEYGRCNVCNASGVDPFSNLPCDTEYLCTCGDYRHPKDCSGAVPVGAENLTETFGNFSGCTWDQWVTGPYKCWGYYAVGKTGGMWYSTTAAGYCDTPGADPATCSWSATVIKVVNKTCSDERIYDAVEAYDAQVDGCFPHCPAAAHGAARNTSDTCWIYCFYKTVMGEDAIMPGGKAGPNIGMPLAVLNAAFESPFAPESEGGCPDLKSTAPLSASPSLKHRPRASRYASLRMRVFKHLFGRE
;
A
#
# COMPACT_ATOMS: atom_id res chain seq x y z
N PRO A 1 -84.26 -1.88 37.74
CA PRO A 1 -84.31 -0.42 37.50
C PRO A 1 -82.97 0.12 36.97
N LYS A 2 -82.97 0.46 35.67
CA LYS A 2 -82.13 1.47 34.97
C LYS A 2 -80.60 1.29 35.02
N SER A 3 -79.79 1.35 33.95
CA SER A 3 -79.91 1.42 32.49
C SER A 3 -78.46 1.61 31.98
N MET A 4 -78.04 0.88 30.93
CA MET A 4 -76.89 1.21 30.05
C MET A 4 -77.24 2.46 29.17
N PRO A 5 -76.46 2.99 28.17
CA PRO A 5 -75.23 2.50 27.49
C PRO A 5 -74.22 3.60 26.98
N VAL A 6 -73.42 3.24 25.96
CA VAL A 6 -72.67 4.04 24.93
C VAL A 6 -71.17 4.21 25.22
N SER A 7 -70.18 4.06 24.33
CA SER A 7 -69.87 3.35 23.05
C SER A 7 -68.61 4.04 22.49
N LEU A 8 -67.70 3.28 21.88
CA LEU A 8 -66.73 3.64 20.81
C LEU A 8 -65.80 4.88 20.95
N LEU A 9 -64.47 4.71 20.77
CA LEU A 9 -63.75 5.06 19.52
C LEU A 9 -62.21 4.78 19.55
N ALA A 10 -61.72 4.26 18.41
CA ALA A 10 -60.43 4.53 17.73
C ALA A 10 -59.06 4.21 18.38
N CYS A 11 -58.52 3.06 17.95
CA CYS A 11 -57.28 2.87 17.17
C CYS A 11 -56.37 4.11 16.91
N LEU A 12 -55.09 4.00 17.29
CA LEU A 12 -53.97 4.52 16.50
C LEU A 12 -52.68 3.75 16.86
N CYS A 13 -52.25 2.92 15.91
CA CYS A 13 -50.94 2.32 15.84
C CYS A 13 -49.85 3.40 15.84
N SER A 14 -49.03 3.46 16.88
CA SER A 14 -47.69 4.04 16.76
C SER A 14 -46.76 2.93 16.28
N ALA A 15 -46.61 2.85 14.96
CA ALA A 15 -45.46 2.18 14.38
C ALA A 15 -44.21 2.93 14.84
N LEU A 16 -43.44 2.34 15.75
CA LEU A 16 -42.04 2.71 15.88
C LEU A 16 -41.39 2.34 14.55
N ALA A 17 -41.03 3.35 13.77
CA ALA A 17 -40.04 3.19 12.72
C ALA A 17 -38.74 2.77 13.41
N ALA A 18 -38.49 1.46 13.45
CA ALA A 18 -37.15 0.95 13.63
C ALA A 18 -36.36 1.44 12.42
N THR A 19 -35.60 2.52 12.58
CA THR A 19 -34.46 2.79 11.71
C THR A 19 -33.53 1.59 11.88
N THR A 20 -33.70 0.58 11.04
CA THR A 20 -32.74 -0.49 10.84
C THR A 20 -31.52 0.17 10.22
N GLY A 21 -30.72 0.86 11.04
CA GLY A 21 -29.35 1.17 10.68
C GLY A 21 -28.71 -0.16 10.37
N ARG A 22 -28.39 -0.41 9.10
CA ARG A 22 -27.56 -1.56 8.74
C ARG A 22 -26.32 -1.45 9.61
N ALA A 23 -25.98 -2.53 10.32
CA ALA A 23 -24.68 -2.61 10.95
C ALA A 23 -23.63 -2.27 9.89
N VAL A 24 -22.63 -1.47 10.22
CA VAL A 24 -21.51 -1.14 9.32
C VAL A 24 -20.26 -1.71 9.99
N THR A 25 -19.40 -2.36 9.21
CA THR A 25 -18.09 -2.79 9.68
C THR A 25 -17.07 -1.76 9.20
N ASP A 26 -16.43 -1.07 10.15
CA ASP A 26 -15.39 -0.09 9.86
C ASP A 26 -14.02 -0.77 9.90
N LEU A 27 -13.27 -0.70 8.80
CA LEU A 27 -11.88 -1.12 8.73
C LEU A 27 -10.98 0.12 8.66
N THR A 28 -9.91 0.14 9.44
CA THR A 28 -8.82 1.09 9.20
C THR A 28 -7.84 0.45 8.24
N VAL A 29 -7.66 1.09 7.09
CA VAL A 29 -6.74 0.64 6.05
C VAL A 29 -5.82 1.79 5.63
N TYR A 30 -4.74 1.40 4.95
CA TYR A 30 -3.76 2.29 4.36
C TYR A 30 -3.74 2.04 2.86
N HIS A 31 -3.44 3.10 2.13
CA HIS A 31 -3.48 3.11 0.68
C HIS A 31 -2.31 3.96 0.19
N VAL A 32 -1.45 3.35 -0.64
CA VAL A 32 -0.31 4.01 -1.28
C VAL A 32 -0.62 4.23 -2.74
N ASN A 33 -0.55 5.47 -3.20
CA ASN A 33 -0.75 5.80 -4.60
C ASN A 33 -0.16 7.18 -4.96
N PRO A 34 -0.01 7.49 -6.25
CA PRO A 34 0.36 8.84 -6.68
C PRO A 34 -0.75 9.82 -6.32
N LEU A 35 -0.42 10.98 -5.74
CA LEU A 35 -1.41 11.94 -5.26
C LEU A 35 -2.38 12.40 -6.37
N HIS A 36 -1.89 12.50 -7.60
CA HIS A 36 -2.69 12.93 -8.75
C HIS A 36 -3.75 11.92 -9.18
N GLU A 37 -3.66 10.67 -8.75
CA GLU A 37 -4.64 9.60 -8.95
C GLU A 37 -5.81 9.67 -7.96
N GLY A 38 -5.74 10.59 -6.99
CA GLY A 38 -6.77 10.83 -5.99
C GLY A 38 -6.76 9.83 -4.82
N VAL A 39 -7.33 10.23 -3.69
CA VAL A 39 -7.09 9.52 -2.40
C VAL A 39 -8.22 8.60 -1.95
N LEU A 40 -9.31 8.50 -2.71
CA LEU A 40 -10.32 7.47 -2.48
C LEU A 40 -9.91 6.19 -3.23
N PRO A 41 -9.85 5.03 -2.56
CA PRO A 41 -9.28 3.80 -3.11
C PRO A 41 -10.22 3.06 -4.08
N ILE A 42 -10.90 3.78 -4.99
CA ILE A 42 -11.87 3.19 -5.93
C ILE A 42 -11.12 2.45 -7.04
N ASN A 43 -11.34 1.15 -7.16
CA ASN A 43 -10.56 0.25 -8.01
C ASN A 43 -9.07 0.24 -7.61
N MET A 44 -8.79 0.27 -6.31
CA MET A 44 -7.42 0.28 -5.80
C MET A 44 -7.24 -0.71 -4.65
N ASP A 45 -5.99 -1.06 -4.43
CA ASP A 45 -5.55 -1.92 -3.33
C ASP A 45 -5.36 -1.09 -2.05
N THR A 46 -5.72 -1.71 -0.93
CA THR A 46 -5.54 -1.17 0.41
C THR A 46 -5.14 -2.31 1.35
N ALA A 47 -4.59 -1.99 2.51
CA ALA A 47 -4.19 -3.00 3.47
C ALA A 47 -4.43 -2.56 4.91
N ASP A 48 -4.54 -3.52 5.82
CA ASP A 48 -4.34 -3.20 7.23
C ASP A 48 -2.88 -2.74 7.49
N ILE A 49 -2.58 -2.29 8.70
CA ILE A 49 -1.24 -1.79 9.02
C ILE A 49 -0.13 -2.80 8.72
N ASN A 50 -0.38 -4.09 8.97
CA ASN A 50 0.63 -5.12 8.73
C ASN A 50 0.81 -5.38 7.23
N GLY A 51 -0.28 -5.38 6.47
CA GLY A 51 -0.23 -5.58 5.03
C GLY A 51 0.39 -4.41 4.28
N ASP A 52 0.24 -3.17 4.77
CA ASP A 52 0.89 -2.01 4.15
C ASP A 52 2.37 -1.92 4.55
N VAL A 53 2.71 -2.27 5.80
CA VAL A 53 4.12 -2.45 6.20
C VAL A 53 4.79 -3.54 5.36
N PHE A 54 4.09 -4.62 4.99
CA PHE A 54 4.64 -5.61 4.06
C PHE A 54 5.03 -4.99 2.71
N PHE A 55 4.15 -4.20 2.09
CA PHE A 55 4.44 -3.52 0.83
C PHE A 55 5.56 -2.49 0.97
N ASP A 56 5.53 -1.71 2.04
CA ASP A 56 6.57 -0.71 2.31
C ASP A 56 7.94 -1.38 2.45
N LEU A 57 8.01 -2.52 3.14
CA LEU A 57 9.21 -3.33 3.21
C LEU A 57 9.64 -3.85 1.84
N GLN A 58 8.76 -4.31 0.96
CA GLN A 58 9.18 -4.75 -0.38
C GLN A 58 9.80 -3.61 -1.20
N SER A 59 9.22 -2.41 -1.11
CA SER A 59 9.64 -1.24 -1.88
C SER A 59 11.07 -0.77 -1.58
N LYS A 60 11.65 -1.10 -0.42
CA LYS A 60 12.99 -0.61 -0.02
C LYS A 60 14.13 -1.15 -0.87
N THR A 61 13.92 -2.22 -1.62
CA THR A 61 14.91 -2.71 -2.61
C THR A 61 14.83 -2.01 -3.96
N ALA A 62 13.79 -1.23 -4.23
CA ALA A 62 13.57 -0.59 -5.53
C ALA A 62 14.77 0.23 -6.04
N PRO A 63 15.51 1.00 -5.20
CA PRO A 63 16.70 1.71 -5.67
C PRO A 63 17.78 0.81 -6.26
N ILE A 64 17.91 -0.43 -5.75
CA ILE A 64 18.87 -1.42 -6.28
C ILE A 64 18.30 -2.09 -7.53
N VAL A 65 17.09 -2.64 -7.43
CA VAL A 65 16.44 -3.41 -8.50
C VAL A 65 16.28 -2.54 -9.75
N CYS A 66 15.79 -1.31 -9.57
CA CYS A 66 15.53 -0.40 -10.66
C CYS A 66 16.78 0.35 -11.15
N ALA A 67 17.95 0.20 -10.53
CA ALA A 67 19.21 0.73 -11.08
C ALA A 67 19.90 -0.21 -12.09
N GLN A 68 19.49 -1.50 -12.14
CA GLN A 68 20.15 -2.50 -12.98
C GLN A 68 19.80 -2.36 -14.46
N ALA A 69 20.62 -2.87 -15.38
CA ALA A 69 20.39 -2.70 -16.83
C ALA A 69 19.20 -3.52 -17.37
N ASP A 70 18.75 -4.51 -16.60
CA ASP A 70 17.65 -5.44 -16.86
C ASP A 70 16.35 -5.04 -16.16
N GLN A 71 16.15 -3.75 -15.85
CA GLN A 71 14.94 -3.16 -15.20
C GLN A 71 13.61 -3.71 -15.71
N LYS A 72 13.57 -4.18 -16.97
CA LYS A 72 12.42 -4.80 -17.64
C LYS A 72 11.85 -6.04 -16.93
N MET A 73 12.54 -6.61 -15.94
CA MET A 73 12.08 -7.83 -15.26
C MET A 73 11.36 -7.60 -13.92
N SER A 74 11.36 -6.39 -13.34
CA SER A 74 10.56 -6.10 -12.15
C SER A 74 9.39 -5.20 -12.49
N SER A 75 8.17 -5.68 -12.23
CA SER A 75 6.93 -4.89 -12.35
C SER A 75 7.00 -3.59 -11.56
N ASP A 76 7.69 -3.60 -10.42
CA ASP A 76 7.83 -2.45 -9.51
C ASP A 76 8.50 -1.26 -10.18
N CYS A 77 9.46 -1.48 -11.09
CA CYS A 77 10.18 -0.41 -11.77
C CYS A 77 9.36 0.32 -12.83
N THR A 78 8.12 -0.12 -13.04
CA THR A 78 7.13 0.52 -13.91
C THR A 78 5.79 0.74 -13.22
N ASN A 79 5.65 0.34 -11.95
CA ASN A 79 4.44 0.55 -11.17
C ASN A 79 4.49 1.96 -10.55
N GLU A 80 3.60 2.83 -10.98
CA GLU A 80 3.55 4.22 -10.50
C GLU A 80 3.24 4.28 -8.99
N GLU A 81 2.56 3.29 -8.41
CA GLU A 81 2.35 3.17 -6.96
C GLU A 81 3.64 2.87 -6.16
N VAL A 82 4.76 2.58 -6.85
CA VAL A 82 6.07 2.33 -6.24
C VAL A 82 7.07 3.45 -6.54
N ILE A 83 7.03 4.03 -7.75
CA ILE A 83 8.10 4.91 -8.23
C ILE A 83 7.67 6.35 -8.54
N ASP A 84 6.38 6.68 -8.47
CA ASP A 84 5.96 8.04 -8.79
C ASP A 84 6.58 9.05 -7.80
N PRO A 85 7.09 10.20 -8.27
CA PRO A 85 7.65 11.22 -7.37
C PRO A 85 6.62 11.87 -6.44
N ASP A 86 5.31 11.75 -6.68
CA ASP A 86 4.25 12.36 -5.87
C ASP A 86 3.46 11.38 -5.00
N LEU A 87 4.04 10.21 -4.71
CA LEU A 87 3.44 9.21 -3.83
C LEU A 87 3.00 9.75 -2.47
N VAL A 88 1.83 9.29 -2.04
CA VAL A 88 1.25 9.53 -0.73
C VAL A 88 0.85 8.22 -0.06
N VAL A 89 0.69 8.28 1.26
CA VAL A 89 0.00 7.24 2.04
C VAL A 89 -1.25 7.87 2.64
N SER A 90 -2.40 7.26 2.38
CA SER A 90 -3.69 7.69 2.91
C SER A 90 -4.13 6.72 3.99
N LYS A 91 -4.46 7.23 5.18
CA LYS A 91 -5.18 6.46 6.21
C LYS A 91 -6.67 6.62 5.96
N VAL A 92 -7.37 5.52 5.78
CA VAL A 92 -8.77 5.49 5.35
C VAL A 92 -9.58 4.61 6.30
N THR A 93 -10.79 5.05 6.63
CA THR A 93 -11.81 4.16 7.20
C THR A 93 -12.69 3.65 6.06
N LEU A 94 -12.60 2.36 5.76
CA LEU A 94 -13.54 1.69 4.86
C LEU A 94 -14.78 1.29 5.64
N HIS A 95 -15.94 1.79 5.21
CA HIS A 95 -17.24 1.49 5.77
C HIS A 95 -17.89 0.40 4.94
N LEU A 96 -18.02 -0.80 5.50
CA LEU A 96 -18.54 -1.96 4.78
C LEU A 96 -19.97 -2.27 5.21
N ASN A 97 -20.81 -2.59 4.24
CA ASN A 97 -22.11 -3.21 4.49
C ASN A 97 -21.89 -4.72 4.73
N PRO A 98 -22.09 -5.23 5.96
CA PRO A 98 -21.80 -6.59 6.35
C PRO A 98 -22.69 -7.62 5.65
N SER A 99 -23.76 -7.18 4.98
CA SER A 99 -24.63 -8.07 4.20
C SER A 99 -23.94 -8.63 2.94
N TYR A 100 -22.83 -8.02 2.49
CA TYR A 100 -22.12 -8.41 1.26
C TYR A 100 -20.94 -9.35 1.51
N GLY A 101 -20.37 -9.35 2.72
CA GLY A 101 -19.13 -10.09 3.02
C GLY A 101 -17.94 -9.64 2.15
N PHE A 102 -16.85 -10.40 2.21
CA PHE A 102 -15.70 -10.23 1.32
C PHE A 102 -15.75 -11.25 0.18
N GLY A 103 -15.36 -10.82 -1.02
CA GLY A 103 -15.07 -11.71 -2.13
C GLY A 103 -13.59 -12.02 -2.28
N GLU A 104 -13.27 -12.57 -3.45
CA GLU A 104 -11.90 -12.71 -3.94
C GLU A 104 -11.23 -11.32 -4.01
N TYR A 105 -10.00 -11.22 -3.53
CA TYR A 105 -9.17 -10.03 -3.71
C TYR A 105 -8.90 -9.76 -5.18
N GLY A 106 -9.23 -8.56 -5.62
CA GLY A 106 -8.86 -8.04 -6.93
C GLY A 106 -7.52 -7.34 -6.83
N ARG A 107 -6.53 -7.77 -7.61
CA ARG A 107 -5.26 -7.04 -7.73
C ARG A 107 -5.50 -5.83 -8.60
N CYS A 108 -5.56 -4.65 -8.01
CA CYS A 108 -5.90 -3.41 -8.68
C CYS A 108 -4.65 -2.56 -8.89
N ASN A 109 -4.31 -2.26 -10.15
CA ASN A 109 -3.15 -1.42 -10.45
C ASN A 109 -3.50 -0.30 -11.42
N VAL A 110 -2.67 0.75 -11.39
CA VAL A 110 -2.62 1.78 -12.42
C VAL A 110 -2.26 1.15 -13.76
N CYS A 111 -3.04 1.47 -14.78
CA CYS A 111 -2.80 1.07 -16.14
C CYS A 111 -1.66 1.88 -16.74
N ASN A 112 -0.71 1.19 -17.38
CA ASN A 112 0.44 1.87 -17.94
C ASN A 112 0.05 2.75 -19.15
N ALA A 113 1.00 3.54 -19.66
CA ALA A 113 0.79 4.45 -20.79
C ALA A 113 0.27 3.80 -22.10
N SER A 114 0.29 2.47 -22.22
CA SER A 114 -0.26 1.71 -23.34
C SER A 114 -1.71 1.25 -23.10
N GLY A 115 -2.32 1.60 -21.96
CA GLY A 115 -3.68 1.21 -21.58
C GLY A 115 -3.81 -0.26 -21.19
N VAL A 116 -2.76 -0.84 -20.59
CA VAL A 116 -2.80 -2.23 -20.09
C VAL A 116 -2.33 -2.28 -18.64
N ASP A 117 -2.94 -3.20 -17.88
CA ASP A 117 -2.54 -3.47 -16.51
C ASP A 117 -1.18 -4.19 -16.48
N PRO A 118 -0.17 -3.69 -15.74
CA PRO A 118 1.20 -4.21 -15.77
C PRO A 118 1.33 -5.66 -15.26
N PHE A 119 0.39 -6.13 -14.44
CA PHE A 119 0.45 -7.47 -13.86
C PHE A 119 -0.28 -8.53 -14.70
N SER A 120 -1.51 -8.25 -15.13
CA SER A 120 -2.33 -9.20 -15.90
C SER A 120 -2.14 -9.11 -17.40
N ASN A 121 -1.62 -7.99 -17.92
CA ASN A 121 -1.61 -7.62 -19.34
C ASN A 121 -3.01 -7.54 -19.99
N LEU A 122 -4.07 -7.37 -19.19
CA LEU A 122 -5.41 -7.12 -19.71
C LEU A 122 -5.55 -5.64 -20.14
N PRO A 123 -6.37 -5.35 -21.18
CA PRO A 123 -6.69 -3.98 -21.56
C PRO A 123 -7.45 -3.25 -20.44
N CYS A 124 -7.16 -1.96 -20.29
CA CYS A 124 -7.87 -1.09 -19.37
C CYS A 124 -8.78 -0.12 -20.11
N ASP A 125 -10.04 -0.04 -19.67
CA ASP A 125 -10.98 0.99 -20.11
C ASP A 125 -10.90 2.26 -19.24
N THR A 126 -10.23 2.17 -18.10
CA THR A 126 -10.05 3.21 -17.08
C THR A 126 -8.58 3.35 -16.66
N GLU A 127 -8.29 4.29 -15.77
CA GLU A 127 -6.95 4.52 -15.22
C GLU A 127 -6.47 3.37 -14.32
N TYR A 128 -7.40 2.68 -13.65
CA TYR A 128 -7.15 1.47 -12.88
C TYR A 128 -7.91 0.28 -13.42
N LEU A 129 -7.35 -0.93 -13.26
CA LEU A 129 -8.03 -2.20 -13.50
C LEU A 129 -7.82 -3.14 -12.32
N CYS A 130 -8.92 -3.66 -11.77
CA CYS A 130 -8.89 -4.75 -10.79
C CYS A 130 -9.00 -6.11 -11.47
N THR A 131 -8.03 -6.98 -11.21
CA THR A 131 -8.01 -8.33 -11.76
C THR A 131 -8.15 -9.41 -10.68
N CYS A 132 -9.14 -10.25 -10.86
CA CYS A 132 -9.47 -11.40 -10.03
C CYS A 132 -8.92 -12.68 -10.68
N GLY A 133 -9.08 -13.84 -10.05
CA GLY A 133 -8.49 -15.10 -10.49
C GLY A 133 -7.06 -15.30 -9.97
N ASP A 134 -6.38 -16.32 -10.48
CA ASP A 134 -4.96 -16.58 -10.15
C ASP A 134 -4.01 -15.83 -11.10
N TYR A 135 -2.72 -15.77 -10.76
CA TYR A 135 -1.68 -15.08 -11.56
C TYR A 135 -1.50 -15.62 -12.99
N ARG A 136 -1.97 -16.83 -13.29
CA ARG A 136 -1.89 -17.46 -14.62
C ARG A 136 -3.18 -17.29 -15.42
N HIS A 137 -4.31 -17.09 -14.74
CA HIS A 137 -5.63 -16.94 -15.33
C HIS A 137 -6.34 -15.69 -14.77
N PRO A 138 -5.75 -14.50 -14.97
CA PRO A 138 -6.38 -13.27 -14.53
C PRO A 138 -7.68 -13.03 -15.31
N LYS A 139 -8.68 -12.48 -14.64
CA LYS A 139 -9.95 -12.05 -15.22
C LYS A 139 -10.36 -10.71 -14.63
N ASP A 140 -11.17 -9.98 -15.36
CA ASP A 140 -11.79 -8.75 -14.86
C ASP A 140 -12.68 -9.04 -13.63
N CYS A 141 -12.61 -8.17 -12.61
CA CYS A 141 -13.41 -8.28 -11.38
C CYS A 141 -14.87 -7.80 -11.49
N SER A 142 -15.37 -7.43 -12.67
CA SER A 142 -16.72 -6.85 -12.89
C SER A 142 -17.87 -7.72 -12.37
N GLY A 143 -17.67 -9.04 -12.22
CA GLY A 143 -18.66 -9.96 -11.65
C GLY A 143 -18.38 -10.39 -10.22
N ALA A 144 -17.34 -9.86 -9.57
CA ALA A 144 -16.94 -10.22 -8.22
C ALA A 144 -17.72 -9.43 -7.16
N VAL A 145 -17.64 -9.87 -5.90
CA VAL A 145 -18.11 -9.05 -4.77
C VAL A 145 -17.28 -7.77 -4.76
N PRO A 146 -17.87 -6.57 -4.62
CA PRO A 146 -17.14 -5.32 -4.82
C PRO A 146 -16.01 -5.03 -3.83
N VAL A 147 -15.96 -5.74 -2.70
CA VAL A 147 -14.87 -5.66 -1.74
C VAL A 147 -14.25 -7.03 -1.59
N GLY A 148 -13.00 -7.16 -2.00
CA GLY A 148 -12.20 -8.37 -1.88
C GLY A 148 -11.31 -8.33 -0.65
N ALA A 149 -10.91 -9.50 -0.15
CA ALA A 149 -9.92 -9.61 0.91
C ALA A 149 -8.98 -10.79 0.69
N GLU A 150 -7.72 -10.63 1.08
CA GLU A 150 -6.69 -11.67 1.00
C GLU A 150 -5.82 -11.68 2.25
N ASN A 151 -5.57 -12.86 2.81
CA ASN A 151 -4.66 -13.03 3.93
C ASN A 151 -3.25 -13.26 3.42
N LEU A 152 -2.33 -12.37 3.78
CA LEU A 152 -0.96 -12.41 3.27
C LEU A 152 -0.21 -13.69 3.62
N THR A 153 -0.48 -14.25 4.80
CA THR A 153 0.21 -15.47 5.24
C THR A 153 -0.29 -16.68 4.48
N GLU A 154 -1.58 -16.73 4.14
CA GLU A 154 -2.15 -17.82 3.35
C GLU A 154 -1.65 -17.77 1.90
N THR A 155 -1.60 -16.58 1.31
CA THR A 155 -1.16 -16.38 -0.08
C THR A 155 0.35 -16.49 -0.23
N PHE A 156 1.11 -15.81 0.64
CA PHE A 156 2.56 -15.70 0.49
C PHE A 156 3.39 -16.56 1.45
N GLY A 157 2.80 -17.10 2.52
CA GLY A 157 3.53 -17.88 3.52
C GLY A 157 4.11 -19.20 3.00
N ASN A 158 3.62 -19.69 1.85
CA ASN A 158 4.10 -20.90 1.20
C ASN A 158 5.17 -20.65 0.12
N PHE A 159 5.49 -19.39 -0.21
CA PHE A 159 6.57 -19.11 -1.15
C PHE A 159 7.90 -19.60 -0.57
N SER A 160 8.58 -20.47 -1.32
CA SER A 160 9.86 -21.04 -0.92
C SER A 160 10.88 -19.92 -0.75
N GLY A 161 11.41 -19.76 0.46
CA GLY A 161 12.39 -18.72 0.77
C GLY A 161 13.57 -18.66 -0.19
N CYS A 162 14.35 -17.58 -0.09
CA CYS A 162 15.51 -17.35 -0.94
C CYS A 162 16.49 -18.53 -0.99
N THR A 163 17.00 -18.86 -2.18
CA THR A 163 18.04 -19.89 -2.38
C THR A 163 19.44 -19.29 -2.28
N TRP A 164 20.45 -20.13 -2.00
CA TRP A 164 21.85 -19.69 -2.02
C TRP A 164 22.28 -19.11 -3.37
N ASP A 165 21.82 -19.67 -4.48
CA ASP A 165 22.11 -19.15 -5.81
C ASP A 165 21.56 -17.72 -6.02
N GLN A 166 20.33 -17.46 -5.55
CA GLN A 166 19.75 -16.12 -5.58
C GLN A 166 20.52 -15.15 -4.68
N TRP A 167 20.89 -15.60 -3.48
CA TRP A 167 21.63 -14.78 -2.53
C TRP A 167 23.01 -14.39 -3.05
N VAL A 168 23.74 -15.31 -3.66
CA VAL A 168 25.08 -15.06 -4.23
C VAL A 168 25.02 -14.10 -5.42
N THR A 169 23.98 -14.19 -6.25
CA THR A 169 23.86 -13.38 -7.48
C THR A 169 23.16 -12.04 -7.28
N GLY A 170 22.34 -11.92 -6.24
CA GLY A 170 21.57 -10.72 -5.95
C GLY A 170 20.92 -10.82 -4.56
N PRO A 171 21.66 -10.59 -3.47
CA PRO A 171 21.16 -10.80 -2.10
C PRO A 171 19.94 -9.93 -1.77
N TYR A 172 19.83 -8.75 -2.39
CA TYR A 172 18.68 -7.86 -2.26
C TYR A 172 17.35 -8.51 -2.68
N LYS A 173 17.38 -9.50 -3.60
CA LYS A 173 16.20 -10.28 -4.00
C LYS A 173 15.62 -11.12 -2.85
N CYS A 174 16.42 -11.33 -1.80
CA CYS A 174 16.10 -12.17 -0.66
C CYS A 174 15.59 -11.37 0.53
N TRP A 175 15.97 -10.10 0.65
CA TRP A 175 15.71 -9.30 1.85
C TRP A 175 14.23 -9.03 2.11
N GLY A 176 13.47 -8.73 1.05
CA GLY A 176 12.01 -8.58 1.12
C GLY A 176 11.23 -9.90 1.15
N TYR A 177 11.85 -11.02 0.76
CA TYR A 177 11.15 -12.29 0.57
C TYR A 177 10.48 -12.81 1.86
N TYR A 178 11.12 -12.58 3.00
CA TYR A 178 10.63 -13.03 4.30
C TYR A 178 9.72 -12.01 5.00
N ALA A 179 9.41 -10.87 4.37
CA ALA A 179 8.55 -9.84 4.95
C ALA A 179 7.19 -10.39 5.39
N VAL A 180 6.61 -11.37 4.67
CA VAL A 180 5.33 -12.00 5.06
C VAL A 180 5.42 -12.69 6.43
N GLY A 181 6.54 -13.34 6.74
CA GLY A 181 6.75 -13.97 8.05
C GLY A 181 6.93 -12.94 9.17
N LYS A 182 7.36 -11.73 8.83
CA LYS A 182 7.51 -10.60 9.76
C LYS A 182 6.17 -9.95 10.07
N THR A 183 5.37 -9.66 9.06
CA THR A 183 4.21 -8.77 9.16
C THR A 183 2.90 -9.53 9.25
N GLY A 184 2.72 -10.60 8.45
CA GLY A 184 1.38 -11.10 8.13
C GLY A 184 0.50 -9.98 7.56
N GLY A 185 -0.78 -9.97 7.95
CA GLY A 185 -1.73 -8.90 7.62
C GLY A 185 -2.76 -9.29 6.56
N MET A 186 -3.65 -8.33 6.28
CA MET A 186 -4.72 -8.45 5.31
C MET A 186 -4.58 -7.39 4.21
N TRP A 187 -4.79 -7.83 2.98
CA TRP A 187 -5.05 -6.95 1.84
C TRP A 187 -6.54 -6.89 1.54
N TYR A 188 -6.97 -5.75 1.04
CA TYR A 188 -8.34 -5.48 0.63
C TYR A 188 -8.34 -4.72 -0.69
N SER A 189 -9.28 -5.04 -1.55
CA SER A 189 -9.47 -4.37 -2.83
C SER A 189 -10.89 -3.85 -2.89
N THR A 190 -11.10 -2.63 -3.37
CA THR A 190 -12.47 -2.12 -3.55
C THR A 190 -12.73 -1.74 -5.00
N THR A 191 -13.92 -2.04 -5.52
CA THR A 191 -14.30 -1.72 -6.90
C THR A 191 -15.39 -0.66 -6.96
N ALA A 192 -15.43 0.08 -8.07
CA ALA A 192 -16.42 1.12 -8.32
C ALA A 192 -17.87 0.59 -8.29
N ALA A 193 -18.10 -0.69 -8.62
CA ALA A 193 -19.43 -1.29 -8.69
C ALA A 193 -20.17 -1.32 -7.34
N GLY A 194 -19.47 -1.18 -6.21
CA GLY A 194 -20.05 -1.20 -4.87
C GLY A 194 -20.06 0.14 -4.13
N TYR A 195 -19.51 1.20 -4.73
CA TYR A 195 -19.24 2.45 -4.02
C TYR A 195 -20.50 3.29 -3.78
N CYS A 196 -20.84 3.50 -2.50
CA CYS A 196 -22.09 4.11 -2.05
C CYS A 196 -22.21 5.61 -2.33
N ASP A 197 -21.10 6.35 -2.51
CA ASP A 197 -21.17 7.79 -2.73
C ASP A 197 -21.17 8.17 -4.22
N THR A 198 -21.26 7.16 -5.10
CA THR A 198 -21.46 7.40 -6.54
C THR A 198 -22.80 8.11 -6.77
N PRO A 199 -22.87 9.16 -7.61
CA PRO A 199 -24.14 9.83 -7.93
C PRO A 199 -25.19 8.85 -8.43
N GLY A 200 -26.33 8.76 -7.72
CA GLY A 200 -27.42 7.85 -8.06
C GLY A 200 -27.23 6.41 -7.57
N ALA A 201 -26.22 6.14 -6.73
CA ALA A 201 -26.09 4.85 -6.06
C ALA A 201 -27.37 4.53 -5.27
N ASP A 202 -27.86 3.30 -5.44
CA ASP A 202 -28.99 2.81 -4.68
C ASP A 202 -28.49 2.36 -3.29
N PRO A 203 -28.97 2.99 -2.19
CA PRO A 203 -28.58 2.62 -0.84
C PRO A 203 -28.88 1.15 -0.51
N ALA A 204 -29.83 0.52 -1.20
CA ALA A 204 -30.15 -0.88 -1.01
C ALA A 204 -29.06 -1.81 -1.57
N THR A 205 -28.35 -1.39 -2.62
CA THR A 205 -27.43 -2.24 -3.39
C THR A 205 -25.95 -1.88 -3.28
N CYS A 206 -25.62 -0.69 -2.78
CA CYS A 206 -24.22 -0.34 -2.51
C CYS A 206 -23.65 -1.15 -1.32
N SER A 207 -22.35 -1.43 -1.36
CA SER A 207 -21.69 -2.33 -0.43
C SER A 207 -20.60 -1.67 0.40
N TRP A 208 -20.05 -0.53 -0.04
CA TRP A 208 -18.99 0.14 0.71
C TRP A 208 -18.92 1.66 0.46
N SER A 209 -18.40 2.40 1.44
CA SER A 209 -17.93 3.78 1.28
C SER A 209 -16.61 3.96 2.01
N ALA A 210 -15.99 5.15 1.89
CA ALA A 210 -14.70 5.42 2.50
C ALA A 210 -14.63 6.84 3.05
N THR A 211 -14.04 6.96 4.24
CA THR A 211 -13.65 8.24 4.81
C THR A 211 -12.14 8.34 4.86
N VAL A 212 -11.55 9.24 4.07
CA VAL A 212 -10.12 9.55 4.16
C VAL A 212 -9.88 10.31 5.46
N ILE A 213 -9.08 9.74 6.36
CA ILE A 213 -8.77 10.34 7.66
C ILE A 213 -7.66 11.38 7.51
N LYS A 214 -6.55 11.00 6.89
CA LYS A 214 -5.38 11.85 6.68
C LYS A 214 -4.55 11.34 5.50
N VAL A 215 -3.96 12.26 4.75
CA VAL A 215 -3.07 11.96 3.61
C VAL A 215 -1.69 12.52 3.92
N VAL A 216 -0.65 11.69 3.85
CA VAL A 216 0.73 12.12 4.12
C VAL A 216 1.63 11.85 2.92
N ASN A 217 2.63 12.70 2.72
CA ASN A 217 3.64 12.45 1.70
C ASN A 217 4.46 11.19 2.02
N LYS A 218 4.70 10.34 1.01
CA LYS A 218 5.42 9.08 1.19
C LYS A 218 6.85 9.27 1.70
N THR A 219 7.56 10.31 1.25
CA THR A 219 8.90 10.63 1.76
C THR A 219 8.87 10.92 3.26
N CYS A 220 7.88 11.69 3.74
CA CYS A 220 7.76 11.93 5.19
C CYS A 220 7.47 10.64 5.97
N SER A 221 6.59 9.78 5.43
CA SER A 221 6.32 8.46 6.02
C SER A 221 7.58 7.59 6.09
N ASP A 222 8.34 7.55 5.00
CA ASP A 222 9.57 6.79 4.89
C ASP A 222 10.63 7.25 5.88
N GLU A 223 10.85 8.56 6.01
CA GLU A 223 11.80 9.11 6.97
C GLU A 223 11.45 8.72 8.41
N ARG A 224 10.16 8.60 8.77
CA ARG A 224 9.75 8.13 10.10
C ARG A 224 10.13 6.67 10.35
N ILE A 225 10.00 5.82 9.35
CA ILE A 225 10.42 4.42 9.43
C ILE A 225 11.94 4.35 9.51
N TYR A 226 12.66 5.12 8.70
CA TYR A 226 14.13 5.16 8.70
C TYR A 226 14.68 5.64 10.04
N ASP A 227 14.12 6.71 10.61
CA ASP A 227 14.48 7.21 11.93
C ASP A 227 14.31 6.13 13.01
N ALA A 228 13.19 5.41 13.00
CA ALA A 228 12.92 4.37 13.98
C ALA A 228 13.85 3.15 13.84
N VAL A 229 14.15 2.74 12.60
CA VAL A 229 15.05 1.62 12.31
C VAL A 229 16.49 1.98 12.71
N GLU A 230 16.98 3.16 12.33
CA GLU A 230 18.32 3.61 12.71
C GLU A 230 18.45 3.81 14.24
N ALA A 231 17.42 4.34 14.90
CA ALA A 231 17.39 4.47 16.35
C ALA A 231 17.38 3.12 17.08
N TYR A 232 16.71 2.11 16.50
CA TYR A 232 16.73 0.75 17.03
C TYR A 232 18.09 0.08 16.80
N ASP A 233 18.66 0.21 15.61
CA ASP A 233 19.97 -0.34 15.26
C ASP A 233 21.09 0.16 16.18
N ALA A 234 21.06 1.46 16.52
CA ALA A 234 22.01 2.09 17.43
C ALA A 234 22.00 1.51 18.86
N GLN A 235 20.95 0.77 19.24
CA GLN A 235 20.82 0.13 20.55
C GLN A 235 21.29 -1.33 20.57
N VAL A 236 21.50 -1.94 19.40
CA VAL A 236 21.77 -3.39 19.29
C VAL A 236 23.13 -3.67 18.65
N ASP A 237 23.26 -3.48 17.34
CA ASP A 237 24.41 -3.93 16.54
C ASP A 237 25.18 -2.77 15.93
N GLY A 238 24.51 -1.64 15.64
CA GLY A 238 25.12 -0.47 15.00
C GLY A 238 25.65 -0.75 13.59
N CYS A 239 24.82 -1.26 12.68
CA CYS A 239 25.16 -1.51 11.28
C CYS A 239 25.39 -0.22 10.48
N PHE A 240 24.50 0.78 10.59
CA PHE A 240 24.52 1.96 9.71
C PHE A 240 25.83 2.78 9.74
N PRO A 241 26.50 2.99 10.90
CA PRO A 241 27.78 3.70 10.95
C PRO A 241 28.92 3.04 10.16
N HIS A 242 28.80 1.76 9.81
CA HIS A 242 29.80 1.02 9.05
C HIS A 242 29.63 1.13 7.53
N CYS A 243 28.55 1.78 7.06
CA CYS A 243 28.35 1.95 5.62
C CYS A 243 29.31 2.98 5.01
N PRO A 244 29.85 2.75 3.79
CA PRO A 244 30.81 3.65 3.17
C PRO A 244 30.34 5.10 3.06
N ALA A 245 29.04 5.32 2.81
CA ALA A 245 28.44 6.65 2.77
C ALA A 245 28.59 7.42 4.10
N ALA A 246 28.51 6.73 5.24
CA ALA A 246 28.70 7.34 6.56
C ALA A 246 30.15 7.80 6.76
N ALA A 247 31.13 7.06 6.23
CA ALA A 247 32.54 7.46 6.24
C ALA A 247 32.83 8.74 5.43
N HIS A 248 31.93 9.10 4.50
CA HIS A 248 31.98 10.33 3.72
C HIS A 248 31.11 11.45 4.29
N GLY A 249 30.58 11.29 5.50
CA GLY A 249 29.79 12.31 6.20
C GLY A 249 28.33 12.42 5.73
N ALA A 250 27.83 11.48 4.92
CA ALA A 250 26.41 11.39 4.64
C ALA A 250 25.70 10.77 5.85
N ALA A 251 24.70 11.47 6.40
CA ALA A 251 23.92 10.98 7.54
C ALA A 251 23.06 9.75 7.19
N ARG A 252 22.49 9.73 5.97
CA ARG A 252 21.60 8.68 5.46
C ARG A 252 21.67 8.63 3.93
N ASN A 253 21.75 7.44 3.35
CA ASN A 253 21.66 7.23 1.89
C ASN A 253 20.80 5.99 1.59
N THR A 254 19.50 6.21 1.42
CA THR A 254 18.50 5.15 1.23
C THR A 254 18.56 4.47 -0.14
N SER A 255 19.48 4.90 -1.01
CA SER A 255 19.79 4.25 -2.28
C SER A 255 21.08 3.43 -2.25
N ASP A 256 21.84 3.47 -1.14
CA ASP A 256 23.08 2.71 -0.98
C ASP A 256 22.81 1.27 -0.58
N THR A 257 23.47 0.31 -1.24
CA THR A 257 23.29 -1.12 -0.98
C THR A 257 23.64 -1.51 0.47
N CYS A 258 24.65 -0.90 1.08
CA CYS A 258 24.98 -1.15 2.48
C CYS A 258 23.87 -0.62 3.41
N TRP A 259 23.36 0.59 3.15
CA TRP A 259 22.28 1.14 3.98
C TRP A 259 21.03 0.26 3.89
N ILE A 260 20.63 -0.16 2.68
CA ILE A 260 19.48 -1.04 2.49
C ILE A 260 19.72 -2.41 3.15
N TYR A 261 20.93 -2.97 3.05
CA TYR A 261 21.30 -4.19 3.78
C TYR A 261 21.12 -4.01 5.29
N CYS A 262 21.63 -2.91 5.87
CA CYS A 262 21.48 -2.62 7.29
C CYS A 262 20.01 -2.48 7.67
N PHE A 263 19.20 -1.77 6.87
CA PHE A 263 17.77 -1.65 7.09
C PHE A 263 17.10 -3.02 7.25
N TYR A 264 17.29 -3.94 6.30
CA TYR A 264 16.69 -5.27 6.41
C TYR A 264 17.32 -6.13 7.51
N LYS A 265 18.63 -6.05 7.74
CA LYS A 265 19.29 -6.75 8.86
C LYS A 265 18.65 -6.35 10.19
N THR A 266 18.46 -5.05 10.40
CA THR A 266 17.86 -4.52 11.62
C THR A 266 16.39 -4.91 11.73
N VAL A 267 15.60 -4.75 10.67
CA VAL A 267 14.15 -5.03 10.68
C VAL A 267 13.85 -6.53 10.81
N MET A 268 14.53 -7.34 10.01
CA MET A 268 14.24 -8.77 9.85
C MET A 268 15.04 -9.65 10.81
N GLY A 269 16.21 -9.17 11.25
CA GLY A 269 17.23 -9.96 11.94
C GLY A 269 18.26 -10.55 10.96
N GLU A 270 19.48 -10.77 11.46
CA GLU A 270 20.62 -11.22 10.66
C GLU A 270 20.39 -12.58 9.95
N ASP A 271 19.76 -13.53 10.64
CA ASP A 271 19.45 -14.83 10.05
C ASP A 271 18.39 -14.72 8.96
N ALA A 272 17.41 -13.82 9.11
CA ALA A 272 16.26 -13.72 8.21
C ALA A 272 16.61 -13.20 6.81
N ILE A 273 17.74 -12.51 6.66
CA ILE A 273 18.23 -12.02 5.36
C ILE A 273 19.12 -13.04 4.63
N MET A 274 19.26 -14.25 5.18
CA MET A 274 20.05 -15.36 4.64
C MET A 274 19.15 -16.51 4.14
N PRO A 275 19.60 -17.32 3.17
CA PRO A 275 18.87 -18.50 2.72
C PRO A 275 18.57 -19.49 3.85
N GLY A 276 17.30 -19.88 4.00
CA GLY A 276 16.85 -20.75 5.09
C GLY A 276 16.65 -20.04 6.44
N GLY A 277 16.86 -18.72 6.47
CA GLY A 277 16.53 -17.84 7.58
C GLY A 277 15.06 -17.87 7.97
N LYS A 278 14.78 -17.43 9.19
CA LYS A 278 13.41 -17.28 9.69
C LYS A 278 13.15 -15.83 10.05
N ALA A 279 12.09 -15.26 9.48
CA ALA A 279 11.51 -14.02 9.95
C ALA A 279 10.35 -14.31 10.92
N GLY A 280 10.06 -13.33 11.76
CA GLY A 280 8.96 -13.40 12.71
C GLY A 280 8.67 -12.03 13.31
N PRO A 281 7.48 -11.83 13.90
CA PRO A 281 7.10 -10.54 14.46
C PRO A 281 8.09 -10.05 15.54
N ASN A 282 8.75 -10.96 16.24
CA ASN A 282 9.70 -10.66 17.33
C ASN A 282 11.18 -10.90 16.98
N ILE A 283 11.52 -11.18 15.72
CA ILE A 283 12.91 -11.35 15.25
C ILE A 283 13.39 -10.06 14.59
N GLY A 284 14.59 -9.56 14.94
CA GLY A 284 15.03 -8.22 14.58
C GLY A 284 14.26 -7.15 15.36
N MET A 285 14.01 -5.99 14.74
CA MET A 285 13.17 -4.92 15.30
C MET A 285 11.72 -5.40 15.48
N PRO A 286 11.12 -5.42 16.69
CA PRO A 286 9.78 -5.98 16.87
C PRO A 286 8.73 -5.32 15.97
N LEU A 287 7.81 -6.11 15.42
CA LEU A 287 6.77 -5.63 14.50
C LEU A 287 5.94 -4.49 15.11
N ALA A 288 5.67 -4.55 16.41
CA ALA A 288 4.96 -3.48 17.11
C ALA A 288 5.69 -2.12 17.04
N VAL A 289 7.03 -2.11 17.05
CA VAL A 289 7.84 -0.89 16.91
C VAL A 289 7.80 -0.41 15.46
N LEU A 290 7.88 -1.33 14.50
CA LEU A 290 7.78 -1.00 13.08
C LEU A 290 6.40 -0.41 12.72
N ASN A 291 5.33 -1.03 13.22
CA ASN A 291 3.97 -0.53 13.07
C ASN A 291 3.79 0.84 13.71
N ALA A 292 4.36 1.07 14.91
CA ALA A 292 4.32 2.38 15.54
C ALA A 292 5.06 3.45 14.71
N ALA A 293 6.19 3.09 14.10
CA ALA A 293 6.92 3.98 13.20
C ALA A 293 6.12 4.30 11.94
N PHE A 294 5.51 3.29 11.31
CA PHE A 294 4.64 3.43 10.15
C PHE A 294 3.39 4.27 10.45
N GLU A 295 2.83 4.16 11.65
CA GLU A 295 1.63 4.89 12.06
C GLU A 295 1.91 6.34 12.48
N SER A 296 3.13 6.62 12.94
CA SER A 296 3.53 7.94 13.45
C SER A 296 3.29 9.14 12.50
N PRO A 297 3.41 9.02 11.16
CA PRO A 297 3.04 10.08 10.21
C PRO A 297 1.60 10.57 10.38
N PHE A 298 0.70 9.69 10.83
CA PHE A 298 -0.73 10.01 10.94
C PHE A 298 -1.12 10.72 12.23
N ALA A 299 -0.20 10.85 13.19
CA ALA A 299 -0.39 11.67 14.39
C ALA A 299 -0.55 13.17 14.05
N PRO A 300 -1.01 14.02 14.98
CA PRO A 300 -0.94 15.47 14.80
C PRO A 300 0.49 15.94 14.51
N GLU A 301 0.66 16.97 13.66
CA GLU A 301 1.98 17.55 13.37
C GLU A 301 2.70 18.05 14.65
N SER A 302 1.93 18.56 15.62
CA SER A 302 2.44 18.97 16.93
C SER A 302 3.05 17.84 17.75
N GLU A 303 2.73 16.59 17.42
CA GLU A 303 3.23 15.38 18.07
C GLU A 303 4.30 14.67 17.21
N GLY A 304 4.76 15.32 16.13
CA GLY A 304 5.74 14.75 15.19
C GLY A 304 5.10 14.02 14.00
N GLY A 305 3.79 14.11 13.80
CA GLY A 305 3.16 13.62 12.57
C GLY A 305 3.61 14.39 11.31
N CYS A 306 3.29 13.83 10.14
CA CYS A 306 3.54 14.48 8.85
C CYS A 306 2.43 15.50 8.52
N PRO A 307 2.69 16.48 7.65
CA PRO A 307 1.66 17.40 7.17
C PRO A 307 0.49 16.68 6.49
N ASP A 308 -0.74 17.12 6.77
CA ASP A 308 -1.94 16.58 6.12
C ASP A 308 -2.18 17.23 4.75
N LEU A 309 -2.06 16.43 3.70
CA LEU A 309 -2.25 16.83 2.31
C LEU A 309 -3.71 16.71 1.85
N LYS A 310 -4.63 16.25 2.71
CA LYS A 310 -6.03 15.98 2.35
C LYS A 310 -6.73 17.19 1.71
N SER A 311 -6.44 18.40 2.18
CA SER A 311 -7.05 19.63 1.62
C SER A 311 -6.66 19.94 0.18
N THR A 312 -5.53 19.41 -0.28
CA THR A 312 -5.00 19.57 -1.64
C THR A 312 -5.19 18.33 -2.51
N ALA A 313 -5.64 17.23 -1.93
CA ALA A 313 -5.77 15.95 -2.60
C ALA A 313 -7.05 15.89 -3.45
N PRO A 314 -6.98 15.43 -4.72
CA PRO A 314 -8.16 15.05 -5.47
C PRO A 314 -8.89 13.92 -4.73
N LEU A 315 -10.22 14.05 -4.54
CA LEU A 315 -11.01 12.98 -3.91
C LEU A 315 -11.24 11.79 -4.85
N SER A 316 -11.25 11.99 -6.17
CA SER A 316 -11.44 10.93 -7.17
C SER A 316 -10.23 10.86 -8.09
N ALA A 317 -9.96 9.67 -8.64
CA ALA A 317 -9.20 9.53 -9.87
C ALA A 317 -9.77 10.50 -10.90
N SER A 318 -8.94 11.41 -11.39
CA SER A 318 -9.36 12.35 -12.42
C SER A 318 -9.57 11.55 -13.71
N PRO A 319 -10.69 11.72 -14.44
CA PRO A 319 -10.81 11.14 -15.77
C PRO A 319 -9.88 11.90 -16.72
N SER A 320 -8.59 11.55 -16.78
CA SER A 320 -7.63 12.18 -17.69
C SER A 320 -6.76 11.18 -18.44
N LEU A 321 -7.39 10.18 -19.05
CA LEU A 321 -6.87 9.58 -20.28
C LEU A 321 -7.01 10.57 -21.46
N LYS A 322 -6.18 11.62 -21.47
CA LYS A 322 -5.75 12.30 -22.71
C LYS A 322 -4.30 12.76 -22.58
N HIS A 323 -3.40 11.93 -23.10
CA HIS A 323 -2.02 12.28 -23.46
C HIS A 323 -1.20 12.93 -22.34
N ARG A 324 -0.61 12.14 -21.44
CA ARG A 324 0.65 12.54 -20.80
C ARG A 324 1.80 12.28 -21.79
N PRO A 325 2.48 13.32 -22.31
CA PRO A 325 3.72 13.09 -23.03
C PRO A 325 4.75 12.53 -22.04
N ARG A 326 5.44 11.44 -22.44
CA ARG A 326 6.53 10.83 -21.67
C ARG A 326 7.46 11.91 -21.10
N ALA A 327 7.38 12.17 -19.80
CA ALA A 327 8.45 12.85 -19.09
C ALA A 327 9.58 11.84 -18.85
N SER A 328 10.27 11.45 -19.92
CA SER A 328 11.57 10.79 -19.82
C SER A 328 12.58 11.82 -19.29
N ARG A 329 12.56 12.06 -17.98
CA ARG A 329 13.60 12.85 -17.29
C ARG A 329 14.74 12.00 -16.74
N TYR A 330 14.72 10.69 -16.95
CA TYR A 330 15.88 9.83 -16.67
C TYR A 330 16.93 9.78 -17.80
N ALA A 331 16.69 10.45 -18.93
CA ALA A 331 17.68 10.56 -20.01
C ALA A 331 18.63 11.78 -19.92
N SER A 332 18.38 12.77 -19.03
CA SER A 332 19.17 14.01 -19.02
C SER A 332 20.27 14.09 -17.94
N LEU A 333 20.40 13.11 -17.05
CA LEU A 333 21.52 13.06 -16.09
C LEU A 333 22.68 12.14 -16.52
N ARG A 334 22.64 11.59 -17.74
CA ARG A 334 23.72 10.76 -18.30
C ARG A 334 24.68 11.49 -19.26
N MET A 335 24.65 12.82 -19.32
CA MET A 335 25.52 13.58 -20.23
C MET A 335 26.14 14.87 -19.65
N ARG A 336 26.45 14.90 -18.34
CA ARG A 336 27.33 15.97 -17.78
C ARG A 336 28.42 15.53 -16.81
N VAL A 337 28.59 14.23 -16.53
CA VAL A 337 29.71 13.74 -15.68
C VAL A 337 30.76 12.93 -16.46
N PHE A 338 30.54 12.66 -17.76
CA PHE A 338 31.51 11.93 -18.59
C PHE A 338 32.48 12.82 -19.40
N LYS A 339 32.48 14.15 -19.18
CA LYS A 339 33.33 15.10 -19.93
C LYS A 339 34.35 15.86 -19.08
N HIS A 340 34.61 15.41 -17.85
CA HIS A 340 35.56 16.07 -16.94
C HIS A 340 36.60 15.18 -16.26
N LEU A 341 36.73 13.90 -16.65
CA LEU A 341 37.75 13.01 -16.06
C LEU A 341 38.70 12.33 -17.04
N PHE A 342 38.56 12.53 -18.35
CA PHE A 342 39.55 12.04 -19.31
C PHE A 342 39.79 13.06 -20.43
N GLY A 343 40.76 13.94 -20.18
CA GLY A 343 41.32 14.86 -21.16
C GLY A 343 42.82 14.99 -20.96
N ARG A 344 43.57 14.27 -21.80
CA ARG A 344 45.03 14.32 -22.07
C ARG A 344 45.91 13.72 -20.96
N GLU A 345 46.91 12.90 -21.27
CA GLU A 345 47.73 12.79 -22.50
C GLU A 345 47.60 11.47 -23.27
#